data_AF-Q3B1R8-F1
#
_entry.id   AF-Q3B1R8-F1
#
_cell.length_a   1.000
_cell.length_b   1.000
_cell.length_c   1.000
_cell.angle_alpha   90.00
_cell.angle_beta   90.00
_cell.angle_gamma   90.00
#
_symmetry.space_group_name_H-M   'P 1'
#
loop_
_entity.id
_entity.type
_entity.pdbx_description
1 polymer ?
#
loop_
_entity_poly.entity_id
_entity_poly.type
_entity_poly.pdbx_seq_one_letter_code
_entity_poly.pdbx_strand_id
1 'polypeptide(L)'
;MRECMSMKIWLIRRVNIFSFLASSLILFAGIGWVYSLLEFPNAVRVEEMALPAGILVALAGQLFFLAKELRDRDERRSRFYLESCVLGYEEAKDLLQDGNNSRRVWIAAARALVHAKELACQVTDKTHCRVLELYRLKYRGVFHTAIADRPASFYYGVHDEALSVDEAAAQSTVPEVIGGMSYSSFDRDLAESSIREIWEAAQWPEKYTDPLRDFSEEEQGSLLVLYPGLYEFLKHKAQWHSAGGKLYPRS
;
A
#
# COMPACT_ATOMS: atom_id res chain seq x y z
N MET A 1 -8.36 -0.03 -10.04
CA MET A 1 -8.58 -0.35 -8.60
C MET A 1 -9.84 -1.16 -8.29
N ARG A 2 -10.98 -0.97 -9.01
CA ARG A 2 -12.24 -1.70 -8.74
C ARG A 2 -12.16 -3.22 -8.95
N GLU A 3 -11.36 -3.70 -9.90
CA GLU A 3 -11.26 -5.14 -10.20
C GLU A 3 -10.48 -5.94 -9.14
N CYS A 4 -9.51 -5.31 -8.47
CA CYS A 4 -8.72 -5.95 -7.43
C CYS A 4 -9.54 -6.31 -6.17
N MET A 5 -10.67 -5.63 -5.95
CA MET A 5 -11.55 -5.89 -4.79
C MET A 5 -12.35 -7.20 -4.91
N SER A 6 -12.70 -7.63 -6.12
CA SER A 6 -13.60 -8.77 -6.34
C SER A 6 -12.97 -10.10 -5.91
N MET A 7 -11.67 -10.27 -6.16
CA MET A 7 -10.96 -11.53 -5.86
C MET A 7 -10.72 -11.74 -4.35
N LYS A 8 -10.64 -10.66 -3.56
CA LYS A 8 -10.38 -10.71 -2.10
C LYS A 8 -11.57 -11.27 -1.31
N ILE A 9 -12.81 -11.09 -1.79
CA ILE A 9 -14.03 -11.52 -1.09
C ILE A 9 -14.14 -13.05 -1.03
N TRP A 10 -13.61 -13.75 -2.03
CA TRP A 10 -13.77 -15.20 -2.14
C TRP A 10 -12.83 -16.00 -1.22
N LEU A 11 -11.58 -15.56 -1.08
CA LEU A 11 -10.58 -16.22 -0.21
C LEU A 11 -10.89 -16.08 1.28
N ILE A 12 -11.32 -14.89 1.72
CA ILE A 12 -11.67 -14.64 3.14
C ILE A 12 -12.85 -15.52 3.57
N ARG A 13 -13.80 -15.81 2.66
CA ARG A 13 -14.93 -16.68 2.97
C ARG A 13 -14.52 -18.14 3.23
N ARG A 14 -13.48 -18.66 2.56
CA ARG A 14 -13.05 -20.05 2.72
C ARG A 14 -12.42 -20.35 4.09
N VAL A 15 -11.53 -19.48 4.56
CA VAL A 15 -10.86 -19.68 5.88
C VAL A 15 -11.86 -19.64 7.02
N ASN A 16 -12.84 -18.72 6.94
CA ASN A 16 -13.90 -18.62 7.94
C ASN A 16 -14.81 -19.86 7.97
N ILE A 17 -15.05 -20.52 6.83
CA ILE A 17 -15.85 -21.75 6.77
C ILE A 17 -15.17 -22.89 7.54
N PHE A 18 -13.87 -23.14 7.34
CA PHE A 18 -13.19 -24.24 8.03
C PHE A 18 -13.10 -24.02 9.55
N SER A 19 -12.79 -22.79 9.98
CA SER A 19 -12.80 -22.47 11.43
C SER A 19 -14.19 -22.61 12.03
N PHE A 20 -15.24 -22.19 11.31
CA PHE A 20 -16.61 -22.33 11.77
C PHE A 20 -17.04 -23.79 11.86
N LEU A 21 -16.70 -24.61 10.85
CA LEU A 21 -17.00 -26.04 10.83
C LEU A 21 -16.28 -26.78 11.97
N ALA A 22 -15.01 -26.46 12.25
CA ALA A 22 -14.27 -27.05 13.36
C ALA A 22 -14.90 -26.71 14.72
N SER A 23 -15.21 -25.43 14.96
CA SER A 23 -15.90 -25.00 16.20
C SER A 23 -17.28 -25.62 16.34
N SER A 24 -18.03 -25.75 15.25
CA SER A 24 -19.36 -26.37 15.21
C SER A 24 -19.28 -27.87 15.54
N LEU A 25 -18.31 -28.60 14.98
CA LEU A 25 -18.08 -30.01 15.30
C LEU A 25 -17.76 -30.23 16.78
N ILE A 26 -16.91 -29.39 17.38
CA ILE A 26 -16.58 -29.45 18.81
C ILE A 26 -17.82 -29.18 19.66
N LEU A 27 -18.63 -28.19 19.28
CA LEU A 27 -19.88 -27.87 19.96
C LEU A 27 -20.87 -29.05 19.91
N PHE A 28 -21.09 -29.65 18.74
CA PHE A 28 -21.99 -30.80 18.59
C PHE A 28 -21.50 -32.02 19.36
N ALA A 29 -20.18 -32.28 19.36
CA ALA A 29 -19.60 -33.35 20.17
C ALA A 29 -19.83 -33.10 21.67
N GLY A 30 -19.66 -31.85 22.13
CA GLY A 30 -19.91 -31.47 23.52
C GLY A 30 -21.38 -31.60 23.91
N ILE A 31 -22.31 -31.13 23.08
CA ILE A 31 -23.75 -31.24 23.31
C ILE A 31 -24.20 -32.71 23.34
N GLY A 32 -23.74 -33.52 22.38
CA GLY A 32 -24.05 -34.95 22.35
C GLY A 32 -23.57 -35.70 23.59
N TRP A 33 -22.39 -35.32 24.11
CA TRP A 33 -21.85 -35.88 25.34
C TRP A 33 -22.70 -35.50 26.57
N VAL A 34 -23.07 -34.22 26.71
CA VAL A 34 -23.93 -33.75 27.81
C VAL A 34 -25.32 -34.38 27.75
N TYR A 35 -25.90 -34.50 26.56
CA TYR A 35 -27.22 -35.12 26.36
C TYR A 35 -27.22 -36.60 26.75
N SER A 36 -26.18 -37.35 26.33
CA SER A 36 -26.03 -38.77 26.69
C SER A 36 -25.89 -38.98 28.19
N LEU A 37 -25.21 -38.07 28.89
CA LEU A 37 -25.08 -38.06 30.35
C LEU A 37 -26.42 -37.82 31.08
N LEU A 38 -27.32 -37.01 30.49
CA LEU A 38 -28.61 -36.67 31.09
C LEU A 38 -29.67 -37.76 30.90
N GLU A 39 -29.75 -38.39 29.73
CA GLU A 39 -30.79 -39.41 29.46
C GLU A 39 -30.44 -40.82 29.94
N PHE A 40 -29.16 -41.19 29.98
CA PHE A 40 -28.75 -42.58 30.23
C PHE A 40 -27.65 -42.69 31.30
N PRO A 41 -27.92 -42.28 32.56
CA PRO A 41 -26.90 -42.24 33.62
C PRO A 41 -26.27 -43.60 33.96
N ASN A 42 -26.91 -44.72 33.57
CA ASN A 42 -26.48 -46.08 33.93
C ASN A 42 -26.12 -46.98 32.73
N ALA A 43 -26.25 -46.52 31.48
CA ALA A 43 -26.12 -47.39 30.30
C ALA A 43 -24.90 -47.11 29.42
N VAL A 44 -24.23 -45.97 29.58
CA VAL A 44 -23.08 -45.62 28.74
C VAL A 44 -21.79 -46.14 29.37
N ARG A 45 -21.26 -47.24 28.83
CA ARG A 45 -19.89 -47.66 29.12
C ARG A 45 -18.94 -46.67 28.45
N VAL A 46 -18.16 -45.94 29.26
CA VAL A 46 -17.20 -44.91 28.81
C VAL A 46 -16.26 -45.43 27.70
N GLU A 47 -15.96 -46.72 27.70
CA GLU A 47 -15.12 -47.40 26.70
C GLU A 47 -15.68 -47.35 25.28
N GLU A 48 -17.02 -47.41 25.11
CA GLU A 48 -17.66 -47.44 23.79
C GLU A 48 -17.71 -46.06 23.13
N MET A 49 -17.72 -44.98 23.92
CA MET A 49 -17.73 -43.60 23.42
C MET A 49 -16.33 -42.98 23.27
N ALA A 50 -15.29 -43.60 23.85
CA ALA A 50 -13.93 -43.08 23.80
C ALA A 50 -13.35 -43.07 22.37
N LEU A 51 -13.60 -44.13 21.59
CA LEU A 51 -13.12 -44.25 20.20
C LEU A 51 -13.70 -43.16 19.26
N PRO A 52 -15.03 -42.99 19.14
CA PRO A 52 -15.59 -41.96 18.26
C PRO A 52 -15.21 -40.54 18.70
N ALA A 53 -15.16 -40.28 20.00
CA ALA A 53 -14.69 -38.99 20.53
C ALA A 53 -13.23 -38.71 20.16
N GLY A 54 -12.35 -39.71 20.29
CA GLY A 54 -10.94 -39.60 19.88
C GLY A 54 -10.78 -39.28 18.39
N ILE A 55 -11.57 -39.92 17.52
CA ILE A 55 -11.56 -39.65 16.07
C ILE A 55 -12.00 -38.20 15.78
N LEU A 56 -13.05 -37.72 16.43
CA LEU A 56 -13.54 -36.35 16.24
C LEU A 56 -12.50 -35.31 16.70
N VAL A 57 -11.85 -35.55 17.83
CA VAL A 57 -10.77 -34.67 18.33
C VAL A 57 -9.58 -34.67 17.37
N ALA A 58 -9.17 -35.84 16.87
CA ALA A 58 -8.09 -35.94 15.89
C ALA A 58 -8.44 -35.19 14.58
N LEU A 59 -9.67 -35.35 14.10
CA LEU A 59 -10.15 -34.66 12.89
C LEU A 59 -10.24 -33.14 13.09
N ALA A 60 -10.72 -32.68 14.24
CA ALA A 60 -10.73 -31.26 14.59
C ALA A 60 -9.30 -30.69 14.66
N GLY A 61 -8.36 -31.42 15.26
CA GLY A 61 -6.94 -31.06 15.29
C GLY A 61 -6.33 -30.95 13.89
N GLN A 62 -6.62 -31.91 13.01
CA GLN A 62 -6.16 -31.90 11.62
C GLN A 62 -6.75 -30.71 10.83
N LEU A 63 -8.05 -30.44 10.97
CA LEU A 63 -8.68 -29.28 10.32
C LEU A 63 -8.11 -27.96 10.83
N PHE A 64 -7.86 -27.85 12.13
CA PHE A 64 -7.23 -26.67 12.72
C PHE A 64 -5.81 -26.46 12.19
N PHE A 65 -5.00 -27.52 12.12
CA PHE A 65 -3.65 -27.46 11.55
C PHE A 65 -3.67 -27.02 10.08
N LEU A 66 -4.56 -27.58 9.26
CA LEU A 66 -4.72 -27.18 7.86
C LEU A 66 -5.16 -25.72 7.73
N ALA A 67 -6.10 -25.27 8.56
CA ALA A 67 -6.55 -23.87 8.57
C ALA A 67 -5.41 -22.91 8.94
N LYS A 68 -4.58 -23.29 9.92
CA LYS A 68 -3.38 -22.53 10.30
C LYS A 68 -2.35 -22.50 9.17
N GLU A 69 -2.06 -23.64 8.55
CA GLU A 69 -1.08 -23.70 7.44
C GLU A 69 -1.52 -22.84 6.25
N LEU A 70 -2.81 -22.85 5.90
CA LEU A 70 -3.36 -22.00 4.85
C LEU A 70 -3.22 -20.52 5.18
N ARG A 71 -3.51 -20.12 6.42
CA ARG A 71 -3.34 -18.75 6.89
C ARG A 71 -1.87 -18.32 6.84
N ASP A 72 -0.96 -19.14 7.35
CA ASP A 72 0.48 -18.86 7.35
C ASP A 72 1.00 -18.75 5.90
N ARG A 73 0.48 -19.57 4.98
CA ARG A 73 0.82 -19.51 3.55
C ARG A 73 0.33 -18.22 2.90
N ASP A 74 -0.90 -17.81 3.18
CA ASP A 74 -1.47 -16.56 2.67
C ASP A 74 -0.72 -15.33 3.20
N GLU A 75 -0.33 -15.36 4.48
CA GLU A 75 0.48 -14.31 5.10
C GLU A 75 1.86 -14.22 4.45
N ARG A 76 2.57 -15.35 4.29
CA ARG A 76 3.87 -15.40 3.60
C ARG A 76 3.78 -14.91 2.16
N ARG A 77 2.72 -15.31 1.43
CA ARG A 77 2.48 -14.86 0.06
C ARG A 77 2.25 -13.35 0.00
N SER A 78 1.40 -12.83 0.89
CA SER A 78 1.15 -11.39 1.00
C SER A 78 2.42 -10.61 1.34
N ARG A 79 3.28 -11.16 2.21
CA ARG A 79 4.57 -10.56 2.57
C ARG A 79 5.53 -10.52 1.37
N PHE A 80 5.65 -11.61 0.63
CA PHE A 80 6.47 -11.67 -0.58
C PHE A 80 6.07 -10.61 -1.61
N TYR A 81 4.76 -10.43 -1.84
CA TYR A 81 4.27 -9.38 -2.74
C TYR A 81 4.55 -7.97 -2.22
N LEU A 82 4.44 -7.75 -0.90
CA LEU A 82 4.79 -6.48 -0.28
C LEU A 82 6.27 -6.16 -0.51
N GLU A 83 7.17 -7.08 -0.19
CA GLU A 83 8.62 -6.90 -0.36
C GLU A 83 8.98 -6.65 -1.83
N SER A 84 8.40 -7.42 -2.75
CA SER A 84 8.63 -7.25 -4.20
C SER A 84 8.11 -5.92 -4.73
N CYS A 85 6.96 -5.47 -4.23
CA CYS A 85 6.39 -4.16 -4.56
C CYS A 85 7.30 -3.02 -4.08
N VAL A 86 7.83 -3.12 -2.86
CA VAL A 86 8.77 -2.14 -2.30
C VAL A 86 10.05 -2.07 -3.12
N LEU A 87 10.59 -3.21 -3.56
CA LEU A 87 11.76 -3.23 -4.46
C LEU A 87 11.48 -2.49 -5.77
N GLY A 88 10.30 -2.67 -6.38
CA GLY A 88 9.93 -1.93 -7.58
C GLY A 88 9.82 -0.41 -7.38
N TYR A 89 9.36 0.03 -6.20
CA TYR A 89 9.38 1.45 -5.85
C TYR A 89 10.79 2.00 -5.60
N GLU A 90 11.67 1.22 -4.94
CA GLU A 90 13.06 1.63 -4.70
C GLU A 90 13.84 1.74 -6.02
N GLU A 91 13.69 0.78 -6.92
CA GLU A 91 14.31 0.82 -8.25
C GLU A 91 13.86 2.07 -9.03
N ALA A 92 12.55 2.36 -9.05
CA ALA A 92 12.03 3.56 -9.70
C ALA A 92 12.57 4.85 -9.07
N LYS A 93 12.74 4.87 -7.73
CA LYS A 93 13.38 5.99 -7.04
C LYS A 93 14.83 6.15 -7.49
N ASP A 94 15.62 5.07 -7.47
CA ASP A 94 17.05 5.12 -7.73
C ASP A 94 17.33 5.56 -9.17
N LEU A 95 16.48 5.14 -10.11
CA LEU A 95 16.51 5.60 -11.51
C LEU A 95 16.17 7.08 -11.70
N LEU A 96 15.46 7.73 -10.76
CA LEU A 96 15.02 9.12 -10.89
C LEU A 96 15.76 10.09 -9.96
N GLN A 97 16.55 9.57 -9.02
CA GLN A 97 17.14 10.36 -7.94
C GLN A 97 18.21 11.35 -8.40
N ASP A 98 18.90 11.06 -9.51
CA ASP A 98 19.91 11.93 -10.11
C ASP A 98 19.32 13.12 -10.90
N GLY A 99 17.98 13.17 -11.06
CA GLY A 99 17.32 14.20 -11.82
C GLY A 99 17.60 14.13 -13.32
N ASN A 100 17.92 12.95 -13.86
CA ASN A 100 18.13 12.79 -15.29
C ASN A 100 16.84 13.04 -16.09
N ASN A 101 17.01 13.42 -17.36
CA ASN A 101 15.95 13.61 -18.35
C ASN A 101 16.02 12.55 -19.47
N SER A 102 16.54 11.35 -19.17
CA SER A 102 16.72 10.31 -20.18
C SER A 102 15.41 9.53 -20.38
N ARG A 103 14.86 9.59 -21.61
CA ARG A 103 13.67 8.82 -22.00
C ARG A 103 13.73 7.35 -21.60
N ARG A 104 14.89 6.70 -21.79
CA ARG A 104 15.06 5.26 -21.47
C ARG A 104 14.94 5.00 -19.97
N VAL A 105 15.53 5.86 -19.16
CA VAL A 105 15.54 5.74 -17.70
C VAL A 105 14.12 6.00 -17.16
N TRP A 106 13.44 7.03 -17.65
CA TRP A 106 12.05 7.33 -17.29
C TRP A 106 11.08 6.20 -17.67
N ILE A 107 11.23 5.60 -18.86
CA ILE A 107 10.44 4.43 -19.27
C ILE A 107 10.72 3.23 -18.35
N ALA A 108 11.99 3.00 -17.97
CA ALA A 108 12.34 1.91 -17.06
C ALA A 108 11.73 2.12 -15.67
N ALA A 109 11.84 3.34 -15.12
CA ALA A 109 11.22 3.71 -13.85
C ALA A 109 9.70 3.56 -13.88
N ALA A 110 9.05 4.02 -14.95
CA ALA A 110 7.61 3.86 -15.15
C ALA A 110 7.19 2.38 -15.20
N ARG A 111 7.94 1.51 -15.89
CA ARG A 111 7.67 0.07 -15.91
C ARG A 111 7.82 -0.57 -14.53
N ALA A 112 8.86 -0.19 -13.78
CA ALA A 112 9.04 -0.64 -12.40
C ALA A 112 7.84 -0.23 -11.52
N LEU A 113 7.33 0.99 -11.68
CA LEU A 113 6.12 1.45 -11.00
C LEU A 113 4.86 0.68 -11.40
N VAL A 114 4.68 0.39 -12.68
CA VAL A 114 3.54 -0.42 -13.17
C VAL A 114 3.57 -1.81 -12.51
N HIS A 115 4.71 -2.49 -12.54
CA HIS A 115 4.85 -3.79 -11.88
C HIS A 115 4.67 -3.71 -10.36
N ALA A 116 5.19 -2.65 -9.71
CA ALA A 116 4.95 -2.43 -8.29
C ALA A 116 3.45 -2.24 -7.98
N LYS A 117 2.71 -1.49 -8.81
CA LYS A 117 1.25 -1.30 -8.68
C LYS A 117 0.50 -2.62 -8.86
N GLU A 118 0.91 -3.47 -9.80
CA GLU A 118 0.35 -4.82 -10.03
C GLU A 118 0.59 -5.74 -8.82
N LEU A 119 1.81 -5.75 -8.27
CA LEU A 119 2.17 -6.55 -7.09
C LEU A 119 1.45 -6.06 -5.83
N ALA A 120 1.32 -4.74 -5.66
CA ALA A 120 0.56 -4.13 -4.58
C ALA A 120 -0.90 -4.61 -4.52
N CYS A 121 -1.50 -4.89 -5.69
CA CYS A 121 -2.86 -5.42 -5.77
C CYS A 121 -2.98 -6.82 -5.14
N GLN A 122 -1.89 -7.60 -5.15
CA GLN A 122 -1.84 -8.96 -4.61
C GLN A 122 -1.57 -9.02 -3.10
N VAL A 123 -1.28 -7.89 -2.45
CA VAL A 123 -1.16 -7.80 -0.99
C VAL A 123 -2.56 -7.90 -0.38
N THR A 124 -2.80 -8.96 0.37
CA THR A 124 -4.12 -9.31 0.92
C THR A 124 -4.21 -9.13 2.43
N ASP A 125 -3.13 -9.37 3.16
CA ASP A 125 -3.13 -9.24 4.61
C ASP A 125 -3.31 -7.76 5.02
N LYS A 126 -4.13 -7.53 6.05
CA LYS A 126 -4.49 -6.17 6.48
C LYS A 126 -3.28 -5.42 7.07
N THR A 127 -2.41 -6.11 7.78
CA THR A 127 -1.19 -5.52 8.37
C THR A 127 -0.23 -5.15 7.25
N HIS A 128 -0.01 -6.05 6.29
CA HIS A 128 0.82 -5.76 5.12
C HIS A 128 0.27 -4.62 4.26
N CYS A 129 -1.05 -4.51 4.07
CA CYS A 129 -1.67 -3.37 3.39
C CYS A 129 -1.37 -2.04 4.08
N ARG A 130 -1.37 -1.99 5.43
CA ARG A 130 -1.00 -0.77 6.18
C ARG A 130 0.46 -0.40 5.98
N VAL A 131 1.35 -1.40 6.01
CA VAL A 131 2.78 -1.20 5.76
C VAL A 131 3.02 -0.70 4.32
N LEU A 132 2.30 -1.25 3.34
CA LEU A 132 2.35 -0.78 1.95
C LEU A 132 1.97 0.70 1.83
N GLU A 133 0.93 1.15 2.54
CA GLU A 133 0.55 2.56 2.53
C GLU A 133 1.65 3.46 3.11
N LEU A 134 2.36 3.04 4.17
CA LEU A 134 3.51 3.78 4.68
C LEU A 134 4.62 3.93 3.63
N TYR A 135 4.91 2.86 2.87
CA TYR A 135 5.87 2.94 1.77
C TYR A 135 5.39 3.88 0.66
N ARG A 136 4.11 3.81 0.26
CA ARG A 136 3.54 4.73 -0.72
C ARG A 136 3.68 6.19 -0.28
N LEU A 137 3.43 6.48 1.00
CA LEU A 137 3.62 7.81 1.57
C LEU A 137 5.09 8.26 1.48
N LYS A 138 6.03 7.38 1.84
CA LYS A 138 7.47 7.64 1.72
C LYS A 138 7.88 8.00 0.29
N TYR A 139 7.45 7.22 -0.70
CA TYR A 139 7.87 7.41 -2.09
C TYR A 139 7.10 8.50 -2.84
N ARG A 140 5.88 8.87 -2.42
CA ARG A 140 5.13 9.98 -3.01
C ARG A 140 5.95 11.28 -3.05
N GLY A 141 6.58 11.62 -1.92
CA GLY A 141 7.43 12.82 -1.85
C GLY A 141 8.59 12.76 -2.83
N VAL A 142 9.22 11.59 -2.98
CA VAL A 142 10.33 11.36 -3.92
C VAL A 142 9.88 11.58 -5.36
N PHE A 143 8.77 10.95 -5.77
CA PHE A 143 8.26 11.10 -7.15
C PHE A 143 7.69 12.50 -7.41
N HIS A 144 7.13 13.15 -6.39
CA HIS A 144 6.73 14.55 -6.46
C HIS A 144 7.92 15.47 -6.73
N THR A 145 9.03 15.32 -5.99
CA THR A 145 10.25 16.10 -6.22
C THR A 145 10.87 15.84 -7.58
N ALA A 146 10.71 14.62 -8.14
CA ALA A 146 11.20 14.31 -9.47
C ALA A 146 10.52 15.16 -10.57
N ILE A 147 9.25 15.55 -10.38
CA ILE A 147 8.42 16.23 -11.39
C ILE A 147 8.13 17.72 -11.11
N ALA A 148 7.97 18.12 -9.85
CA ALA A 148 7.27 19.38 -9.49
C ALA A 148 7.99 20.65 -9.93
N ASP A 149 9.33 20.67 -9.84
CA ASP A 149 10.14 21.87 -10.09
C ASP A 149 10.84 21.83 -11.45
N ARG A 150 10.40 20.97 -12.39
CA ARG A 150 11.02 20.80 -13.70
C ARG A 150 10.43 21.76 -14.74
N PRO A 151 11.26 22.51 -15.50
CA PRO A 151 10.77 23.34 -16.59
C PRO A 151 10.28 22.46 -17.76
N ALA A 152 9.47 23.04 -18.66
CA ALA A 152 8.94 22.31 -19.81
C ALA A 152 10.03 21.73 -20.73
N SER A 153 11.16 22.44 -20.88
CA SER A 153 12.35 22.04 -21.63
C SER A 153 12.95 20.70 -21.15
N PHE A 154 12.87 20.41 -19.84
CA PHE A 154 13.34 19.17 -19.25
C PHE A 154 12.68 17.93 -19.89
N TYR A 155 11.37 18.01 -20.15
CA TYR A 155 10.59 16.90 -20.70
C TYR A 155 10.88 16.63 -22.17
N TYR A 156 11.61 17.50 -22.86
CA TYR A 156 12.11 17.25 -24.21
C TYR A 156 13.46 16.50 -24.23
N GLY A 157 13.99 16.13 -23.05
CA GLY A 157 15.26 15.39 -22.94
C GLY A 157 16.49 16.23 -23.28
N VAL A 158 16.37 17.56 -23.20
CA VAL A 158 17.44 18.52 -23.50
C VAL A 158 18.17 18.89 -22.21
N HIS A 159 19.51 18.93 -22.23
CA HIS A 159 20.31 19.23 -21.04
C HIS A 159 20.24 20.69 -20.58
N ASP A 160 19.96 21.61 -21.51
CA ASP A 160 19.80 23.03 -21.19
C ASP A 160 18.35 23.33 -20.82
N GLU A 161 18.09 23.42 -19.52
CA GLU A 161 16.77 23.72 -18.97
C GLU A 161 16.32 25.18 -19.21
N ALA A 162 17.23 26.09 -19.58
CA ALA A 162 16.91 27.49 -19.80
C ALA A 162 16.31 27.79 -21.20
N LEU A 163 16.31 26.80 -22.10
CA LEU A 163 15.75 26.95 -23.45
C LEU A 163 14.25 27.22 -23.42
N SER A 164 13.80 27.99 -24.41
CA SER A 164 12.36 28.08 -24.67
C SER A 164 11.80 26.73 -25.08
N VAL A 165 10.49 26.55 -24.90
CA VAL A 165 9.79 25.29 -25.21
C VAL A 165 9.97 24.90 -26.68
N ASP A 166 9.84 25.86 -27.59
CA ASP A 166 9.97 25.63 -29.03
C ASP A 166 11.40 25.24 -29.44
N GLU A 167 12.41 25.86 -28.81
CA GLU A 167 13.83 25.52 -29.04
C GLU A 167 14.15 24.12 -28.49
N ALA A 168 13.63 23.78 -27.31
CA ALA A 168 13.81 22.45 -26.72
C ALA A 168 13.16 21.36 -27.59
N ALA A 169 11.95 21.61 -28.11
CA ALA A 169 11.26 20.72 -29.03
C ALA A 169 12.01 20.59 -30.38
N ALA A 170 12.58 21.67 -30.89
CA ALA A 170 13.41 21.60 -32.09
C ALA A 170 14.66 20.75 -31.82
N GLN A 171 15.35 20.98 -30.71
CA GLN A 171 16.57 20.25 -30.33
C GLN A 171 16.34 18.77 -30.04
N SER A 172 15.16 18.38 -29.54
CA SER A 172 14.87 16.97 -29.24
C SER A 172 14.82 16.09 -30.49
N THR A 173 14.57 16.68 -31.66
CA THR A 173 14.47 15.98 -32.95
C THR A 173 15.74 16.03 -33.79
N VAL A 174 16.76 16.78 -33.36
CA VAL A 174 18.01 16.94 -34.12
C VAL A 174 18.74 15.59 -34.23
N PRO A 175 19.11 15.15 -35.45
CA PRO A 175 19.90 13.94 -35.64
C PRO A 175 21.26 14.05 -34.93
N GLU A 176 21.65 13.00 -34.21
CA GLU A 176 22.95 12.94 -33.56
C GLU A 176 23.91 12.11 -34.38
N VAL A 177 25.13 12.63 -34.57
CA VAL A 177 26.21 11.92 -35.25
C VAL A 177 27.10 11.29 -34.18
N ILE A 178 26.89 10.00 -33.91
CA ILE A 178 27.71 9.24 -32.96
C ILE A 178 28.68 8.36 -33.78
N GLY A 179 29.98 8.57 -33.62
CA GLY A 179 31.00 7.77 -34.31
C GLY A 179 30.99 7.90 -35.84
N GLY A 180 30.55 9.05 -36.37
CA GLY A 180 30.47 9.30 -37.82
C GLY A 180 29.25 8.69 -38.52
N MET A 181 28.38 7.97 -37.79
CA MET A 181 27.08 7.52 -38.30
C MET A 181 26.00 8.51 -37.87
N SER A 182 25.23 9.01 -38.85
CA SER A 182 24.03 9.81 -38.58
C SER A 182 22.89 8.87 -38.25
N TYR A 183 22.39 8.94 -37.02
CA TYR A 183 21.20 8.21 -36.62
C TYR A 183 19.97 9.09 -36.89
N SER A 184 18.99 8.55 -37.62
CA SER A 184 17.71 9.22 -37.85
C SER A 184 17.06 9.52 -36.49
N SER A 185 16.96 10.81 -36.16
CA SER A 185 16.31 11.42 -34.98
C SER A 185 15.88 10.42 -33.90
N PHE A 186 16.65 10.33 -32.81
CA PHE A 186 16.13 9.71 -31.60
C PHE A 186 15.07 10.65 -31.03
N ASP A 187 13.87 10.14 -30.81
CA ASP A 187 12.85 10.82 -30.01
C ASP A 187 13.39 10.93 -28.58
N ARG A 188 13.97 12.08 -28.24
CA ARG A 188 14.60 12.35 -26.94
C ARG A 188 13.60 12.80 -25.88
N ASP A 189 12.43 13.22 -26.31
CA ASP A 189 11.36 13.62 -25.41
C ASP A 189 11.01 12.48 -24.44
N LEU A 190 10.55 12.85 -23.26
CA LEU A 190 10.08 11.89 -22.28
C LEU A 190 8.71 11.38 -22.73
N ALA A 191 8.53 10.07 -22.73
CA ALA A 191 7.27 9.48 -23.14
C ALA A 191 6.16 9.92 -22.17
N GLU A 192 5.06 10.49 -22.70
CA GLU A 192 3.93 10.96 -21.89
C GLU A 192 3.41 9.88 -20.93
N SER A 193 3.35 8.63 -21.40
CA SER A 193 2.95 7.49 -20.57
C SER A 193 3.88 7.29 -19.37
N SER A 194 5.19 7.47 -19.53
CA SER A 194 6.14 7.34 -18.43
C SER A 194 5.97 8.46 -17.39
N ILE A 195 5.78 9.70 -17.87
CA ILE A 195 5.50 10.86 -17.01
C ILE A 195 4.22 10.62 -16.22
N ARG A 196 3.16 10.13 -16.87
CA ARG A 196 1.87 9.84 -16.23
C ARG A 196 2.01 8.84 -15.10
N GLU A 197 2.74 7.73 -15.28
CA GLU A 197 2.88 6.71 -14.24
C GLU A 197 3.61 7.24 -13.00
N ILE A 198 4.63 8.09 -13.20
CA ILE A 198 5.37 8.77 -12.13
C ILE A 198 4.49 9.82 -11.44
N TRP A 199 3.77 10.62 -12.22
CA TRP A 199 2.82 11.61 -11.72
C TRP A 199 1.74 10.96 -10.85
N GLU A 200 1.14 9.86 -11.30
CA GLU A 200 0.16 9.10 -10.51
C GLU A 200 0.76 8.56 -9.21
N ALA A 201 2.03 8.13 -9.23
CA ALA A 201 2.72 7.67 -8.03
C ALA A 201 3.04 8.81 -7.05
N ALA A 202 3.14 10.04 -7.53
CA ALA A 202 3.29 11.26 -6.73
C ALA A 202 1.97 11.77 -6.12
N GLN A 203 0.81 11.42 -6.73
CA GLN A 203 -0.48 11.92 -6.28
C GLN A 203 -0.96 11.29 -4.97
N TRP A 204 -1.70 12.09 -4.19
CA TRP A 204 -2.49 11.61 -3.07
C TRP A 204 -3.79 10.95 -3.57
N PRO A 205 -4.24 9.84 -2.96
CA PRO A 205 -5.55 9.29 -3.26
C PRO A 205 -6.63 10.33 -2.95
N GLU A 206 -7.59 10.50 -3.87
CA GLU A 206 -8.73 11.43 -3.68
C GLU A 206 -9.49 11.19 -2.37
N LYS A 207 -9.49 9.95 -1.88
CA LYS A 207 -10.18 9.50 -0.66
C LYS A 207 -9.23 9.25 0.50
N TYR A 208 -8.08 9.93 0.53
CA TYR A 208 -7.15 9.79 1.64
C TYR A 208 -7.74 10.43 2.91
N THR A 209 -8.21 9.59 3.84
CA THR A 209 -8.55 10.02 5.19
C THR A 209 -7.27 10.10 6.00
N ASP A 210 -6.91 11.30 6.45
CA ASP A 210 -5.80 11.48 7.39
C ASP A 210 -6.14 10.75 8.71
N PRO A 211 -5.34 9.76 9.13
CA PRO A 211 -5.56 9.06 10.40
C PRO A 211 -5.17 9.89 11.62
N LEU A 212 -4.52 11.05 11.43
CA LEU A 212 -4.12 11.93 12.51
C LEU A 212 -5.35 12.57 13.15
N ARG A 213 -5.38 12.58 14.48
CA ARG A 213 -6.41 13.25 15.27
C ARG A 213 -5.92 14.60 15.75
N ASP A 214 -6.84 15.54 15.90
CA ASP A 214 -6.57 16.80 16.57
C ASP A 214 -6.34 16.58 18.09
N PHE A 215 -5.69 17.57 18.72
CA PHE A 215 -5.46 17.59 20.17
C PHE A 215 -6.76 17.77 20.94
N SER A 216 -6.98 16.95 21.97
CA SER A 216 -8.11 17.13 22.90
C SER A 216 -7.90 18.33 23.81
N GLU A 217 -8.97 18.85 24.42
CA GLU A 217 -8.88 19.96 25.37
C GLU A 217 -8.00 19.62 26.59
N GLU A 218 -8.08 18.38 27.08
CA GLU A 218 -7.27 17.87 28.17
C GLU A 218 -5.77 17.85 27.81
N GLU A 219 -5.44 17.43 26.59
CA GLU A 219 -4.07 17.44 26.07
C GLU A 219 -3.55 18.89 25.96
N GLN A 220 -4.38 19.81 25.45
CA GLN A 220 -4.01 21.23 25.32
C GLN A 220 -3.70 21.88 26.69
N GLY A 221 -4.44 21.55 27.74
CA GLY A 221 -4.16 22.03 29.10
C GLY A 221 -2.77 21.62 29.59
N SER A 222 -2.33 20.40 29.26
CA SER A 222 -1.00 19.90 29.61
C SER A 222 0.11 20.58 28.80
N LEU A 223 -0.17 20.98 27.55
CA LEU A 223 0.79 21.68 26.69
C LEU A 223 1.17 23.07 27.20
N LEU A 224 0.28 23.76 27.92
CA LEU A 224 0.57 25.09 28.48
C LEU A 224 1.82 25.09 29.37
N VAL A 225 2.01 24.02 30.15
CA VAL A 225 3.13 23.90 31.09
C VAL A 225 4.36 23.27 30.43
N LEU A 226 4.17 22.22 29.63
CA LEU A 226 5.28 21.42 29.10
C LEU A 226 5.84 21.96 27.77
N TYR A 227 4.98 22.56 26.93
CA TYR A 227 5.31 22.99 25.57
C TYR A 227 4.58 24.30 25.22
N PRO A 228 4.88 25.42 25.91
CA PRO A 228 4.11 26.67 25.80
C PRO A 228 4.02 27.22 24.37
N GLY A 229 5.09 27.10 23.58
CA GLY A 229 5.07 27.54 22.18
C GLY A 229 4.12 26.74 21.29
N LEU A 230 3.96 25.44 21.53
CA LEU A 230 2.97 24.62 20.82
C LEU A 230 1.55 25.00 21.23
N TYR A 231 1.33 25.26 22.52
CA TYR A 231 0.04 25.75 23.01
C TYR A 231 -0.34 27.11 22.39
N GLU A 232 0.59 28.06 22.35
CA GLU A 232 0.39 29.36 21.69
C GLU A 232 0.08 29.21 20.21
N PHE A 233 0.78 28.32 19.51
CA PHE A 233 0.49 27.99 18.11
C PHE A 233 -0.93 27.45 17.93
N LEU A 234 -1.36 26.49 18.76
CA LEU A 234 -2.71 25.91 18.68
C LEU A 234 -3.78 26.96 18.97
N LYS A 235 -3.58 27.80 20.00
CA LYS A 235 -4.47 28.91 20.34
C LYS A 235 -4.56 29.94 19.21
N HIS A 236 -3.43 30.29 18.62
CA HIS A 236 -3.38 31.20 17.47
C HIS A 236 -4.11 30.60 16.26
N LYS A 237 -3.88 29.31 15.96
CA LYS A 237 -4.56 28.61 14.85
C LYS A 237 -6.07 28.46 15.09
N ALA A 238 -6.52 28.37 16.35
CA ALA A 238 -7.95 28.36 16.67
C ALA A 238 -8.61 29.71 16.37
N GLN A 239 -7.90 30.83 16.61
CA GLN A 239 -8.42 32.18 16.44
C GLN A 239 -8.26 32.74 15.02
N TRP A 240 -7.19 32.36 14.31
CA TRP A 240 -6.79 33.00 13.07
C TRP A 240 -6.59 32.00 11.92
N HIS A 241 -6.97 32.43 10.73
CA HIS A 241 -6.59 31.85 9.46
C HIS A 241 -5.59 32.75 8.74
N SER A 242 -4.49 32.17 8.26
CA SER A 242 -3.49 32.87 7.47
C SER A 242 -3.72 32.57 5.99
N ALA A 243 -3.88 33.61 5.17
CA ALA A 243 -3.96 33.49 3.73
C ALA A 243 -3.25 34.69 3.07
N GLY A 244 -2.37 34.42 2.10
CA GLY A 244 -1.64 35.47 1.38
C GLY A 244 -0.80 36.39 2.28
N GLY A 245 -0.25 35.87 3.39
CA GLY A 245 0.54 36.65 4.35
C GLY A 245 -0.27 37.55 5.29
N LYS A 246 -1.61 37.46 5.29
CA LYS A 246 -2.51 38.21 6.17
C LYS A 246 -3.27 37.27 7.10
N LEU A 247 -3.63 37.78 8.29
CA LEU A 247 -4.43 37.07 9.29
C LEU A 247 -5.90 37.49 9.21
N TYR A 248 -6.77 36.50 9.24
CA TYR A 248 -8.23 36.64 9.23
C TYR A 248 -8.80 35.93 10.45
N PRO A 249 -9.75 36.52 11.20
CA PRO A 249 -10.38 35.83 12.31
C PRO A 249 -11.18 34.62 11.80
N ARG A 250 -11.09 33.48 12.49
CA ARG A 250 -11.96 32.32 12.24
C ARG A 250 -13.34 32.61 12.84
N SER A 251 -14.38 32.52 12.00
CA SER A 251 -15.80 32.63 12.38
C SER A 251 -16.33 31.37 13.04
#